data_AF-A0A528HX97-F1
#
_entry.id   AF-A0A528HX97-F1
#
_cell.length_a   1.000
_cell.length_b   1.000
_cell.length_c   1.000
_cell.angle_alpha   90.00
_cell.angle_beta   90.00
_cell.angle_gamma   90.00
#
_symmetry.space_group_name_H-M   'P 1'
#
loop_
_entity.id
_entity.type
_entity.pdbx_description
1 polymer ?
#
loop_
_entity_poly.entity_id
_entity_poly.type
_entity_poly.pdbx_seq_one_letter_code
_entity_poly.pdbx_strand_id
1 'polypeptide(L)' 'MTGILARSMIETIAAALSAHGLTLRGGFNFAGGEETPSGLSGGAAGSVLLVGQAGAAPWPHFLRWKESQ' A
#
# COMPACT_ATOMS: atom_id res chain seq x y z
N MET A 1 6.40 -23.71 3.09
CA MET A 1 4.94 -23.40 3.07
C MET A 1 4.60 -21.93 3.31
N THR A 2 5.34 -21.20 4.15
CA THR A 2 5.04 -19.79 4.51
C THR A 2 5.11 -18.79 3.34
N GLY A 3 6.01 -19.00 2.37
CA GLY A 3 6.18 -18.08 1.23
C GLY A 3 5.00 -18.04 0.24
N ILE A 4 4.26 -19.14 0.08
CA ILE A 4 3.10 -19.21 -0.82
C ILE A 4 1.91 -18.43 -0.23
N LEU A 5 1.71 -18.53 1.09
CA LEU A 5 0.66 -17.79 1.79
C LEU A 5 0.93 -16.28 1.79
N ALA A 6 2.19 -15.87 1.95
CA ALA A 6 2.58 -14.47 1.88
C ALA A 6 2.38 -13.89 0.46
N ARG A 7 2.76 -14.63 -0.59
CA ARG A 7 2.48 -14.28 -1.99
C ARG A 7 0.98 -14.09 -2.23
N SER A 8 0.17 -15.03 -1.78
CA SER A 8 -1.29 -15.00 -1.90
C SER A 8 -1.92 -13.81 -1.15
N MET A 9 -1.39 -13.45 0.03
CA MET A 9 -1.84 -12.27 0.77
C MET A 9 -1.50 -10.97 0.04
N ILE A 10 -0.29 -10.84 -0.51
CA ILE A 10 0.12 -9.65 -1.27
C ILE A 10 -0.76 -9.46 -2.52
N GLU A 11 -1.06 -10.54 -3.23
CA GLU A 11 -1.96 -10.51 -4.39
C GLU A 11 -3.39 -10.11 -3.98
N THR A 12 -3.87 -10.59 -2.83
CA THR A 12 -5.18 -10.21 -2.27
C THR A 12 -5.23 -8.72 -1.91
N ILE A 13 -4.19 -8.21 -1.25
CA ILE A 13 -4.09 -6.78 -0.91
C ILE A 13 -4.03 -5.94 -2.20
N ALA A 14 -3.22 -6.33 -3.18
CA ALA A 14 -3.11 -5.63 -4.44
C ALA A 14 -4.46 -5.56 -5.19
N ALA A 15 -5.21 -6.66 -5.23
CA ALA A 15 -6.54 -6.69 -5.82
C ALA A 15 -7.52 -5.76 -5.09
N ALA A 16 -7.54 -5.80 -3.75
CA ALA A 16 -8.41 -4.94 -2.94
C ALA A 16 -8.08 -3.44 -3.14
N LEU A 17 -6.80 -3.07 -3.21
CA LEU A 17 -6.36 -1.71 -3.49
C LEU A 17 -6.78 -1.26 -4.90
N SER A 18 -6.63 -2.14 -5.89
CA SER A 18 -6.98 -1.84 -7.28
C SER A 18 -8.46 -1.52 -7.47
N ALA A 19 -9.35 -2.12 -6.68
CA ALA A 19 -10.79 -1.81 -6.70
C ALA A 19 -11.09 -0.35 -6.31
N HIS A 20 -10.16 0.32 -5.64
CA HIS A 20 -10.25 1.72 -5.22
C HIS A 20 -9.29 2.64 -6.00
N GLY A 21 -8.77 2.17 -7.14
CA GLY A 21 -7.80 2.92 -7.96
C GLY A 21 -6.39 3.00 -7.36
N LEU A 22 -6.14 2.34 -6.22
CA LEU A 22 -4.83 2.31 -5.59
C LEU A 22 -3.99 1.17 -6.15
N THR A 23 -2.68 1.33 -6.09
CA THR A 23 -1.70 0.36 -6.57
C THR A 23 -0.69 0.08 -5.46
N LEU A 24 -0.39 -1.20 -5.23
CA LEU A 24 0.74 -1.60 -4.41
C LEU A 24 2.04 -1.31 -5.16
N ARG A 25 2.89 -0.46 -4.58
CA ARG A 25 4.13 0.03 -5.20
C ARG A 25 5.38 -0.68 -4.70
N GLY A 26 5.28 -1.39 -3.58
CA GLY A 26 6.38 -2.12 -2.97
C GLY A 26 6.15 -2.31 -1.47
N GLY A 27 7.17 -2.83 -0.81
CA GLY A 27 7.18 -3.04 0.63
C GLY A 27 8.42 -3.78 1.07
N PHE A 28 8.65 -3.83 2.38
CA PHE A 28 9.74 -4.57 2.99
C PHE A 28 9.38 -5.01 4.40
N ASN A 29 10.10 -6.02 4.89
CA ASN A 29 10.04 -6.47 6.27
C ASN A 29 11.12 -5.75 7.08
N PHE A 30 10.83 -5.41 8.34
CA PHE A 30 11.83 -4.87 9.23
C PHE A 30 12.76 -5.98 9.73
N ALA A 31 14.03 -5.64 9.93
CA ALA A 31 14.99 -6.50 10.63
C ALA A 31 14.87 -6.31 12.16
N GLY A 32 15.40 -7.28 12.92
CA GLY A 32 15.41 -7.19 14.38
C GLY A 32 16.24 -5.99 14.86
N GLY A 33 15.67 -5.19 15.76
CA GLY A 33 16.33 -4.01 16.33
C GLY A 33 16.20 -2.73 15.49
N GLU A 34 15.51 -2.78 14.35
CA GLU A 34 15.12 -1.56 13.64
C GLU A 34 14.00 -0.84 14.40
N GLU A 35 14.03 0.48 14.35
CA GLU A 35 12.89 1.29 14.79
C GLU A 35 11.71 1.06 13.83
N THR A 36 10.61 0.55 14.38
CA THR A 36 9.41 0.22 13.60
C THR A 36 8.24 1.08 14.04
N PRO A 37 7.34 1.49 13.13
CA PRO A 37 6.09 2.12 13.53
C PRO A 37 5.24 1.13 14.34
N SER A 38 4.41 1.67 15.24
CA SER A 38 3.40 0.86 15.93
C SER A 38 2.36 0.35 14.92
N GLY A 39 2.13 -0.97 14.93
CA GLY A 39 1.02 -1.60 14.25
C GLY A 39 -0.31 -1.33 14.98
N LEU A 40 -1.41 -1.76 14.37
CA LEU A 40 -2.77 -1.56 14.90
C LEU A 40 -2.99 -2.20 16.28
N SER A 41 -2.22 -3.22 16.64
CA SER A 41 -2.25 -3.85 17.97
C SER A 41 -1.41 -3.10 19.01
N GLY A 42 -0.73 -2.01 18.64
CA GLY A 42 0.21 -1.28 19.48
C GLY A 42 1.63 -1.87 19.52
N GLY A 43 1.83 -3.10 19.03
CA GLY A 43 3.15 -3.73 18.89
C GLY A 43 3.93 -3.23 17.67
N ALA A 44 5.23 -3.51 17.62
CA ALA A 44 6.09 -3.23 16.47
C ALA A 44 5.54 -3.83 15.17
N ALA A 45 5.48 -3.04 14.10
CA ALA A 45 5.11 -3.53 12.78
C ALA A 45 6.20 -4.46 12.22
N GLY A 46 5.81 -5.62 11.66
CA GLY A 46 6.75 -6.54 11.02
C GLY A 46 7.13 -6.16 9.58
N SER A 47 6.29 -5.37 8.91
CA SER A 47 6.48 -4.95 7.51
C SER A 47 5.71 -3.67 7.19
N VAL A 48 6.13 -2.97 6.14
CA VAL A 48 5.38 -1.86 5.55
C VAL A 48 5.13 -2.09 4.06
N LEU A 49 3.97 -1.63 3.58
CA LEU A 49 3.60 -1.61 2.18
C LEU A 49 3.41 -0.16 1.71
N LEU A 50 3.99 0.17 0.57
CA LEU A 50 3.78 1.46 -0.08
C LEU A 50 2.59 1.37 -1.04
N VAL A 51 1.62 2.25 -0.85
CA VAL A 51 0.38 2.31 -1.64
C VAL A 51 0.24 3.69 -2.25
N GLY A 52 -0.17 3.76 -3.52
CA GLY A 52 -0.46 5.03 -4.17
C GLY A 52 -1.20 4.85 -5.49
N GLN A 53 -1.61 5.96 -6.09
CA GLN A 53 -2.24 5.95 -7.42
C GLN A 53 -1.17 5.71 -8.51
N ALA A 54 -1.57 5.15 -9.65
CA ALA A 54 -0.71 4.93 -10.81
C ALA A 54 -1.31 5.47 -12.10
N GLY A 55 -0.42 5.96 -12.98
CA GLY A 55 -0.83 6.54 -14.26
C GLY A 55 -1.64 7.83 -14.09
N ALA A 56 -2.51 8.09 -15.06
CA ALA A 56 -3.29 9.32 -15.15
C ALA A 56 -4.61 9.29 -14.37
N ALA A 57 -4.87 8.24 -13.57
CA ALA A 57 -6.14 8.09 -12.83
C ALA A 57 -6.50 9.31 -11.95
N PRO A 58 -5.56 10.00 -11.27
CA PRO A 58 -5.88 11.22 -10.52
C PRO A 58 -6.19 12.45 -11.38
N TRP A 59 -5.78 12.47 -12.66
CA TRP A 59 -5.80 13.68 -13.49
C TRP A 59 -7.17 14.32 -13.67
N PRO A 60 -8.28 13.55 -13.87
CA PRO A 60 -9.62 14.13 -13.88
C PRO A 60 -9.98 14.89 -12.60
N HIS A 61 -9.46 14.48 -11.43
CA HIS A 61 -9.71 15.20 -10.18
C HIS A 61 -8.97 16.53 -10.14
N PHE A 62 -7.70 16.55 -10.57
CA PHE A 62 -6.91 17.77 -10.67
C PHE A 62 -7.49 18.76 -11.69
N LEU A 63 -7.98 18.26 -12.82
CA LEU A 63 -8.63 19.11 -13.83
C LEU A 63 -9.88 19.80 -13.29
N ARG A 64 -10.77 19.06 -12.60
CA ARG A 64 -11.96 19.65 -11.96
C ARG A 64 -11.59 20.70 -10.91
N TRP A 65 -10.58 20.43 -10.08
CA TRP A 65 -10.09 21.41 -9.12
C TRP A 65 -9.57 22.67 -9.80
N LYS A 66 -8.80 22.50 -10.90
CA LYS A 66 -8.24 23.61 -11.67
C LYS A 66 -9.32 24.49 -12.29
N GLU A 67 -10.41 23.90 -12.77
CA GLU A 67 -11.58 24.63 -13.32
C GLU A 67 -12.33 25.44 -12.26
N SER A 68 -12.19 25.08 -10.98
CA SER A 68 -12.79 25.79 -9.85
C SER A 68 -11.82 26.73 -9.12
N GLN A 69 -10.66 27.05 -9.71
CA GLN A 69 -9.73 28.06 -9.20
C GLN A 69 -10.10 29.46 -9.69
#